data_AF-A0A927VTL0-F1
#
_entry.id   AF-A0A927VTL0-F1
#
_cell.length_a   1.000
_cell.length_b   1.000
_cell.length_c   1.000
_cell.angle_alpha   90.00
_cell.angle_beta   90.00
_cell.angle_gamma   90.00
#
_symmetry.space_group_name_H-M   'P 1'
#
loop_
_entity.id
_entity.type
_entity.pdbx_description
1 polymer ?
#
loop_
_entity_poly.entity_id
_entity_poly.type
_entity_poly.pdbx_seq_one_letter_code
_entity_poly.pdbx_strand_id
1 'polypeptide(L)'
;MADNKSSKSIGNSNTLVCIDSYIHGVMTGSFFNAGTGKREEFESAVEFLLKMQKVLEELKTPQSFNEMRHFIPPATIELSPSSDEEKHTGELATFSIRILFRQNASWQGSVMWLEGKQEESFRSVLELIILMHSALSSE
;
A
#
# COMPACT_ATOMS: atom_id res chain seq x y z
N MET A 1 13.58 -32.79 18.27
CA MET A 1 12.27 -32.10 18.30
C MET A 1 12.50 -30.73 17.70
N ALA A 2 11.97 -30.46 16.51
CA ALA A 2 12.04 -29.15 15.88
C ALA A 2 10.60 -28.78 15.48
N ASP A 3 10.11 -27.71 16.11
CA ASP A 3 8.74 -27.26 16.01
C ASP A 3 8.40 -26.70 14.63
N ASN A 4 7.34 -27.25 14.08
CA ASN A 4 6.69 -26.90 12.83
C ASN A 4 5.92 -25.59 13.00
N LYS A 5 6.42 -24.46 12.49
CA LYS A 5 5.68 -23.18 12.50
C LYS A 5 5.16 -22.86 11.11
N SER A 6 3.86 -23.13 10.96
CA SER A 6 2.99 -22.86 9.82
C SER A 6 3.19 -21.43 9.29
N SER A 7 3.65 -21.32 8.04
CA SER A 7 4.04 -20.09 7.35
C SER A 7 2.86 -19.47 6.59
N LYS A 8 2.55 -18.19 6.91
CA LYS A 8 1.54 -17.36 6.22
C LYS A 8 2.16 -16.61 5.03
N SER A 9 1.42 -16.56 3.92
CA SER A 9 1.81 -16.05 2.61
C SER A 9 1.50 -14.55 2.41
N ILE A 10 2.50 -13.76 1.99
CA ILE A 10 2.32 -12.35 1.57
C ILE A 10 2.61 -12.25 0.06
N GLY A 11 1.60 -11.82 -0.71
CA GLY A 11 1.62 -11.76 -2.18
C GLY A 11 2.02 -10.38 -2.72
N ASN A 12 2.53 -10.38 -3.97
CA ASN A 12 3.13 -9.28 -4.75
C ASN A 12 2.24 -8.05 -5.06
N SER A 13 1.34 -7.66 -4.16
CA SER A 13 0.32 -6.63 -4.39
C SER A 13 0.32 -5.55 -3.29
N ASN A 14 1.51 -5.16 -2.82
CA ASN A 14 1.65 -4.07 -1.85
C ASN A 14 1.86 -2.73 -2.57
N THR A 15 1.05 -1.74 -2.22
CA THR A 15 1.11 -0.36 -2.72
C THR A 15 1.37 0.58 -1.55
N LEU A 16 2.43 1.36 -1.62
CA LEU A 16 2.68 2.44 -0.66
C LEU A 16 1.99 3.70 -1.15
N VAL A 17 1.22 4.36 -0.29
CA VAL A 17 0.51 5.61 -0.57
C VAL A 17 1.02 6.66 0.41
N CYS A 18 1.66 7.69 -0.14
CA CYS A 18 2.14 8.86 0.57
C CYS A 18 1.10 9.97 0.41
N ILE A 19 0.62 10.51 1.53
CA ILE A 19 -0.28 11.66 1.56
C ILE A 19 0.55 12.89 1.89
N ASP A 20 0.50 13.87 1.00
CA ASP A 20 1.28 15.11 1.11
C ASP A 20 0.41 16.26 1.64
N SER A 21 -0.90 16.25 1.32
CA SER A 21 -1.85 17.22 1.88
C SER A 21 -3.25 16.62 2.05
N TYR A 22 -3.99 17.17 3.00
CA TYR A 22 -5.37 16.79 3.25
C TYR A 22 -6.21 18.00 3.65
N ILE A 23 -6.96 18.55 2.69
CA ILE A 23 -7.67 19.83 2.85
C ILE A 23 -9.15 19.61 2.55
N HIS A 24 -10.03 19.95 3.50
CA HIS A 24 -11.49 19.83 3.36
C HIS A 24 -11.97 18.45 2.86
N GLY A 25 -11.31 17.37 3.25
CA GLY A 25 -11.66 16.00 2.83
C GLY A 25 -11.04 15.54 1.51
N VAL A 26 -10.24 16.39 0.85
CA VAL A 26 -9.50 16.03 -0.36
C VAL A 26 -8.08 15.67 0.02
N MET A 27 -7.69 14.42 -0.25
CA MET A 27 -6.31 13.94 -0.08
C MET A 27 -5.54 14.06 -1.39
N THR A 28 -4.32 14.59 -1.30
CA THR A 28 -3.36 14.64 -2.40
C THR A 28 -2.08 13.93 -1.99
N GLY A 29 -1.36 13.40 -2.96
CA GLY A 29 -0.05 12.85 -2.71
C GLY A 29 0.41 11.97 -3.85
N SER A 30 1.08 10.87 -3.51
CA SER A 30 1.60 9.94 -4.51
C SER A 30 1.56 8.52 -4.01
N PHE A 31 1.48 7.55 -4.91
CA PHE A 31 1.56 6.15 -4.56
C PHE A 31 2.61 5.43 -5.41
N PHE A 32 3.22 4.41 -4.82
CA PHE A 32 4.21 3.56 -5.42
C PHE A 32 3.73 2.11 -5.33
N ASN A 33 3.69 1.43 -6.48
CA ASN A 33 3.35 0.01 -6.53
C ASN A 33 4.57 -0.83 -6.90
N ALA A 34 4.96 -1.74 -6.00
CA ALA A 34 6.14 -2.59 -6.17
C ALA A 34 6.11 -3.46 -7.44
N GLY A 35 4.94 -3.81 -7.96
CA GLY A 35 4.81 -4.60 -9.17
C GLY A 35 5.12 -3.82 -10.45
N THR A 36 4.93 -2.49 -10.45
CA THR A 36 5.20 -1.64 -11.63
C THR A 36 6.50 -0.84 -11.49
N GLY A 37 6.99 -0.66 -10.26
CA GLY A 37 8.16 0.18 -9.97
C GLY A 37 7.94 1.67 -10.28
N LYS A 38 6.70 2.10 -10.52
CA LYS A 38 6.35 3.49 -10.84
C LYS A 38 5.72 4.18 -9.64
N ARG A 39 6.05 5.46 -9.48
CA ARG A 39 5.38 6.40 -8.59
C ARG A 39 4.41 7.25 -9.40
N GLU A 40 3.17 7.33 -8.94
CA GLU A 40 2.14 8.16 -9.56
C GLU A 40 1.61 9.15 -8.53
N GLU A 41 1.54 10.42 -8.93
CA GLU A 41 0.92 11.49 -8.13
C GLU A 41 -0.60 11.45 -8.28
N PHE A 42 -1.34 12.01 -7.33
CA PHE A 42 -2.79 12.19 -7.39
C PHE A 42 -3.21 13.42 -6.57
N GLU A 43 -4.27 14.07 -7.02
CA GLU A 43 -4.82 15.28 -6.40
C GLU A 43 -6.20 15.03 -5.76
N SER A 44 -6.70 13.79 -5.83
CA SER A 44 -7.95 13.42 -5.16
C SER A 44 -8.05 11.91 -4.92
N ALA A 45 -8.98 11.54 -4.04
CA ALA A 45 -9.35 10.14 -3.82
C ALA A 45 -9.78 9.43 -5.11
N VAL A 46 -10.58 10.09 -5.96
CA VAL A 46 -11.06 9.50 -7.23
C VAL A 46 -9.90 9.28 -8.19
N GLU A 47 -8.99 10.24 -8.31
CA GLU A 47 -7.81 10.11 -9.17
C GLU A 47 -6.89 8.98 -8.71
N PHE A 48 -6.64 8.89 -7.39
CA PHE A 48 -5.94 7.76 -6.79
C PHE A 48 -6.57 6.43 -7.18
N LEU A 49 -7.90 6.29 -7.04
CA LEU A 49 -8.61 5.06 -7.37
C LEU A 49 -8.51 4.70 -8.86
N LEU A 50 -8.64 5.67 -9.77
CA LEU A 50 -8.54 5.45 -11.21
C LEU A 50 -7.12 5.01 -11.61
N LYS A 51 -6.10 5.68 -11.09
CA LYS A 51 -4.68 5.36 -11.36
C LYS A 51 -4.30 4.00 -10.78
N MET A 52 -4.67 3.73 -9.52
CA MET A 52 -4.44 2.44 -8.90
C MET A 52 -5.20 1.31 -9.62
N GLN A 53 -6.42 1.55 -10.10
CA GLN A 53 -7.14 0.56 -10.91
C GLN A 53 -6.37 0.20 -12.18
N LYS A 54 -5.86 1.20 -12.89
CA LYS A 54 -5.05 1.02 -14.10
C LYS A 54 -3.78 0.21 -13.82
N VAL A 55 -3.04 0.56 -12.77
CA VAL A 55 -1.86 -0.20 -12.32
C VAL A 55 -2.20 -1.65 -12.03
N LEU A 56 -3.29 -1.89 -11.30
CA LEU A 56 -3.72 -3.24 -10.98
C LEU A 56 -4.20 -4.01 -12.23
N GLU A 57 -4.71 -3.35 -13.27
CA GLU A 57 -5.05 -3.97 -14.56
C GLU A 57 -3.80 -4.29 -15.38
N GLU A 58 -2.80 -3.40 -15.40
CA GLU A 58 -1.51 -3.64 -16.06
C GLU A 58 -0.80 -4.86 -15.44
N LEU A 59 -0.82 -5.01 -14.11
CA LEU A 59 -0.27 -6.17 -13.41
C LEU A 59 -0.99 -7.50 -13.68
N LYS A 60 -2.19 -7.47 -14.27
CA LYS A 60 -2.92 -8.68 -14.71
C LYS A 60 -2.52 -9.13 -16.12
N THR A 61 -1.76 -8.33 -16.87
CA THR A 61 -1.20 -8.80 -18.15
C THR A 61 -0.11 -9.85 -17.88
N PRO A 62 -0.03 -10.93 -18.66
CA PRO A 62 0.75 -12.11 -18.28
C PRO A 62 2.25 -11.84 -18.43
N GLN A 63 2.86 -11.21 -17.44
CA GLN A 63 4.28 -11.35 -17.16
C GLN A 63 4.44 -12.25 -15.94
N SER A 64 4.53 -13.54 -16.22
CA SER A 64 5.16 -14.56 -15.38
C SER A 64 4.77 -14.56 -13.90
N PHE A 65 3.73 -15.35 -13.62
CA PHE A 65 3.38 -15.90 -12.31
C PHE A 65 4.49 -16.82 -11.70
N ASN A 66 5.77 -16.68 -12.10
CA ASN A 66 6.79 -17.71 -11.88
C ASN A 66 8.27 -17.28 -11.64
N GLU A 67 8.57 -16.05 -11.24
CA GLU A 67 9.94 -15.71 -10.77
C GLU A 67 9.98 -15.64 -9.23
N MET A 68 9.95 -16.80 -8.56
CA MET A 68 11.14 -17.48 -8.00
C MET A 68 11.88 -16.69 -6.88
N ARG A 69 11.30 -16.80 -5.68
CA ARG A 69 11.99 -17.17 -4.41
C ARG A 69 13.49 -16.88 -4.35
N HIS A 70 13.89 -15.72 -3.84
CA HIS A 70 15.13 -15.60 -3.08
C HIS A 70 14.86 -14.77 -1.82
N PHE A 71 14.97 -15.42 -0.66
CA PHE A 71 14.82 -14.80 0.65
C PHE A 71 16.08 -13.97 0.95
N ILE A 72 15.95 -12.66 0.85
CA ILE A 72 16.83 -11.73 1.55
C ILE A 72 16.45 -11.83 3.04
N PRO A 73 17.41 -12.00 3.96
CA PRO A 73 17.13 -12.15 5.38
C PRO A 73 16.43 -10.90 5.94
N PRO A 74 15.71 -11.04 7.08
CA PRO A 74 15.02 -9.94 7.70
C PRO A 74 16.07 -9.02 8.31
N ALA A 75 16.50 -8.01 7.55
CA ALA A 75 16.88 -6.77 8.20
C ALA A 75 15.63 -6.33 8.96
N THR A 76 15.75 -6.23 10.28
CA THR A 76 15.02 -5.26 11.06
C THR A 76 14.64 -4.09 10.16
N ILE A 77 13.39 -3.64 10.13
CA ILE A 77 13.17 -2.23 9.76
C ILE A 77 13.73 -1.41 10.94
N GLU A 78 15.04 -1.52 11.14
CA GLU A 78 15.87 -0.48 11.68
C GLU A 78 15.88 0.53 10.54
N LEU A 79 14.98 1.50 10.62
CA LEU A 79 15.27 2.85 10.16
C LEU A 79 16.48 3.32 10.98
N SER A 80 17.64 2.74 10.67
CA SER A 80 18.92 3.32 11.00
C SER A 80 19.07 4.48 10.00
N PRO A 81 19.39 5.70 10.47
CA PRO A 81 19.53 6.87 9.61
C PRO A 81 20.84 6.72 8.82
N SER A 82 20.83 5.83 7.82
CA SER A 82 21.88 5.74 6.83
C SER A 82 21.56 6.75 5.74
N SER A 83 22.01 7.97 6.00
CA SER A 83 22.38 9.03 5.05
C SER A 83 22.07 8.73 3.58
N ASP A 84 20.80 8.92 3.20
CA ASP A 84 20.24 9.24 1.87
C ASP A 84 18.70 9.10 1.97
N GLU A 85 18.11 9.85 2.91
CA GLU A 85 16.68 9.85 3.27
C GLU A 85 15.83 10.69 2.30
N GLU A 86 15.78 10.31 1.02
CA GLU A 86 14.97 11.05 0.05
C GLU A 86 13.60 10.37 -0.18
N LYS A 87 12.61 10.86 0.57
CA LYS A 87 11.18 10.98 0.20
C LYS A 87 10.37 9.69 -0.10
N HIS A 88 10.39 8.70 0.78
CA HIS A 88 9.44 7.57 0.68
C HIS A 88 8.29 7.61 1.71
N THR A 89 8.20 8.68 2.49
CA THR A 89 7.12 8.97 3.44
C THR A 89 6.32 10.16 2.91
N GLY A 90 5.00 10.13 3.03
CA GLY A 90 4.19 11.33 2.78
C GLY A 90 4.48 12.42 3.80
N GLU A 91 4.31 13.68 3.42
CA GLU A 91 4.50 14.81 4.35
C GLU A 91 3.51 14.75 5.53
N LEU A 92 2.33 14.16 5.32
CA LEU A 92 1.27 14.06 6.34
C LEU A 92 1.07 12.62 6.83
N ALA A 93 0.97 11.64 5.92
CA ALA A 93 0.79 10.24 6.32
C ALA A 93 1.25 9.26 5.25
N THR A 94 1.56 8.02 5.66
CA THR A 94 1.96 6.95 4.76
C THR A 94 1.16 5.68 5.06
N PHE A 95 0.52 5.15 4.01
CA PHE A 95 -0.28 3.94 4.07
C PHE A 95 0.34 2.83 3.22
N SER A 96 0.41 1.62 3.75
CA SER A 96 0.72 0.41 2.99
C SER A 96 -0.57 -0.35 2.72
N ILE A 97 -0.97 -0.43 1.46
CA ILE A 97 -2.20 -1.09 1.02
C ILE A 97 -1.88 -2.40 0.34
N ARG A 98 -2.44 -3.49 0.85
CA ARG A 98 -2.32 -4.82 0.27
C ARG A 98 -3.66 -5.29 -0.28
N ILE A 99 -3.75 -5.43 -1.61
CA ILE A 99 -4.95 -5.99 -2.25
C ILE A 99 -4.89 -7.52 -2.24
N LEU A 100 -5.88 -8.16 -1.61
CA LEU A 100 -6.01 -9.62 -1.52
C LEU A 100 -6.98 -10.17 -2.58
N PHE A 101 -8.13 -9.50 -2.76
CA PHE A 101 -9.17 -9.96 -3.68
C PHE A 101 -9.71 -8.81 -4.52
N ARG A 102 -10.09 -9.13 -5.76
CA ARG A 102 -10.78 -8.24 -6.69
C ARG A 102 -12.03 -8.94 -7.21
N GLN A 103 -13.16 -8.74 -6.54
CA GLN A 103 -14.46 -9.34 -6.88
C GLN A 103 -15.52 -8.24 -6.94
N ASN A 104 -16.55 -8.42 -7.78
CA ASN A 104 -17.68 -7.48 -7.91
C ASN A 104 -17.26 -6.02 -8.17
N ALA A 105 -16.24 -5.82 -9.01
CA ALA A 105 -15.67 -4.50 -9.29
C ALA A 105 -15.17 -3.72 -8.04
N SER A 106 -14.89 -4.41 -6.93
CA SER A 106 -14.35 -3.83 -5.71
C SER A 106 -13.03 -4.49 -5.32
N TRP A 107 -12.28 -3.84 -4.44
CA TRP A 107 -11.06 -4.34 -3.84
C TRP A 107 -11.31 -4.75 -2.39
N GLN A 108 -10.61 -5.79 -1.95
CA GLN A 108 -10.61 -6.22 -0.54
C GLN A 108 -9.18 -6.54 -0.14
N GLY A 109 -8.83 -6.25 1.10
CA GLY A 109 -7.45 -6.34 1.55
C GLY A 109 -7.20 -5.78 2.94
N SER A 110 -5.95 -5.40 3.20
CA SER A 110 -5.56 -4.69 4.41
C SER A 110 -4.86 -3.38 4.08
N VAL A 111 -5.00 -2.40 4.97
CA VAL A 111 -4.32 -1.12 4.95
C VAL A 111 -3.60 -0.94 6.27
N MET A 112 -2.31 -0.62 6.22
CA MET A 112 -1.49 -0.32 7.39
C MET A 112 -1.09 1.15 7.35
N TRP A 113 -1.49 1.90 8.37
CA TRP A 113 -1.00 3.24 8.62
C TRP A 113 0.36 3.15 9.34
N LEU A 114 1.42 3.65 8.69
CA LEU A 114 2.79 3.46 9.17
C LEU A 114 3.09 4.30 10.41
N GLU A 115 2.63 5.54 10.43
CA GLU A 115 2.89 6.48 11.53
C GLU A 115 2.13 6.07 12.79
N GLY A 116 0.86 5.67 12.66
CA GLY A 116 0.06 5.17 13.77
C GLY A 116 0.24 3.70 14.12
N LYS A 117 1.04 2.94 13.34
CA LYS A 117 1.30 1.50 13.51
C LYS A 117 0.02 0.65 13.63
N GLN A 118 -1.01 1.04 12.89
CA GLN A 118 -2.32 0.37 12.91
C GLN A 118 -2.58 -0.28 11.56
N GLU A 119 -2.95 -1.57 11.57
CA GLU A 119 -3.37 -2.31 10.38
C GLU A 119 -4.85 -2.67 10.50
N GLU A 120 -5.63 -2.31 9.49
CA GLU A 120 -7.05 -2.61 9.41
C GLU A 120 -7.37 -3.36 8.12
N SER A 121 -8.38 -4.24 8.18
CA SER A 121 -8.89 -4.93 6.99
C SER A 121 -10.04 -4.14 6.37
N PHE A 122 -10.08 -4.07 5.04
CA PHE A 122 -11.20 -3.49 4.30
C PHE A 122 -11.83 -4.53 3.37
N ARG A 123 -13.15 -4.43 3.24
CA ARG A 123 -14.03 -5.29 2.44
C ARG A 123 -14.57 -4.57 1.20
N SER A 124 -14.30 -3.28 1.07
CA SER A 124 -14.61 -2.52 -0.14
C SER A 124 -13.66 -1.33 -0.35
N VAL A 125 -13.66 -0.80 -1.57
CA VAL A 125 -12.93 0.44 -1.90
C VAL A 125 -13.41 1.61 -1.05
N LEU A 126 -14.72 1.72 -0.82
CA LEU A 126 -15.26 2.79 0.02
C LEU A 126 -14.76 2.69 1.47
N GLU A 127 -14.73 1.47 2.02
CA GLU A 127 -14.20 1.23 3.36
C GLU A 127 -12.72 1.59 3.47
N LEU A 128 -11.91 1.28 2.44
CA LEU A 128 -10.52 1.75 2.37
C LEU A 128 -10.43 3.28 2.46
N ILE A 129 -11.24 4.01 1.68
CA ILE A 129 -11.27 5.48 1.73
C ILE A 129 -11.70 5.99 3.11
N ILE A 130 -12.69 5.36 3.74
CA ILE A 130 -13.15 5.74 5.09
C ILE A 130 -12.06 5.51 6.15
N LEU A 131 -11.31 4.41 6.06
CA LEU A 131 -10.20 4.12 6.96
C LEU A 131 -9.08 5.15 6.82
N MET A 132 -8.68 5.46 5.58
CA MET A 132 -7.69 6.51 5.32
C MET A 132 -8.19 7.88 5.80
N HIS A 133 -9.45 8.23 5.50
CA HIS A 133 -10.08 9.46 5.97
C HIS A 133 -10.05 9.57 7.50
N SER A 134 -10.40 8.49 8.21
CA SER A 134 -10.41 8.47 9.68
C SER A 134 -9.02 8.68 10.26
N ALA A 135 -8.00 8.08 9.66
CA ALA A 135 -6.61 8.29 10.07
C ALA A 135 -6.15 9.74 9.80
N LEU A 136 -6.50 10.30 8.64
CA LEU A 136 -6.13 11.67 8.24
C LEU A 136 -6.90 12.78 8.96
N SER A 137 -8.09 12.48 9.47
CA SER A 137 -8.97 13.46 10.14
C SER A 137 -8.89 13.39 11.66
N SER A 138 -8.07 12.49 12.20
CA SER A 138 -7.88 12.32 13.65
C SER A 138 -6.82 13.27 14.25
N GLU A 139 -6.29 14.21 13.46
CA GLU A 139 -5.41 15.31 13.89
C GLU A 139 -6.10 16.67 13.88
#